data_AF-A0A519M2H0-F1
#
_entry.id   AF-A0A519M2H0-F1
#
_cell.length_a   1.000
_cell.length_b   1.000
_cell.length_c   1.000
_cell.angle_alpha   90.00
_cell.angle_beta   90.00
_cell.angle_gamma   90.00
#
_symmetry.space_group_name_H-M   'P 1'
#
loop_
_entity.id
_entity.type
_entity.pdbx_description
1 polymer ?
#
loop_
_entity_poly.entity_id
_entity_poly.type
_entity_poly.pdbx_seq_one_letter_code
_entity_poly.pdbx_strand_id
1 'polypeptide(L)'
;VRDTAARLSVAEARVSEVALQRSQLEELMQSLSRSRDENLVVDIESAIRLAQQQAQLTGSLEPLVAALKSANLRIERAAQPRLAPVQRAIGRDLDRLTRAAVTDTAGLLARLDDLVRQVDELPVLNAVAQTASTKRLSTGPAAAGSPPAPTEGMAWWQATLQRSWEVVRDEARGLVRVSRIDQPEAILLAPEQTFFLRENLKLKLLNARLGVLARQFESARADLTAATVALNKYFDPASRRTQNAASTLQTAQASMKAAEQPRLDETLSALATAAAGR
;
A
#
# COMPACT_ATOMS: atom_id res chain seq x y z
N VAL A 1 -11.39 81.63 -39.97
CA VAL A 1 -11.91 80.33 -40.48
C VAL A 1 -10.80 79.38 -40.92
N ARG A 2 -9.83 79.77 -41.78
CA ARG A 2 -8.72 78.86 -42.16
C ARG A 2 -7.77 78.52 -41.00
N ASP A 3 -7.39 79.51 -40.20
CA ASP A 3 -6.46 79.30 -39.08
C ASP A 3 -7.07 78.43 -37.95
N THR A 4 -8.39 78.51 -37.76
CA THR A 4 -9.13 77.67 -36.81
C THR A 4 -9.25 76.22 -37.28
N ALA A 5 -9.39 75.98 -38.59
CA ALA A 5 -9.43 74.63 -39.16
C ALA A 5 -8.06 73.93 -39.07
N ALA A 6 -6.97 74.67 -39.25
CA ALA A 6 -5.60 74.13 -39.09
C ALA A 6 -5.29 73.78 -37.63
N ARG A 7 -5.74 74.59 -36.66
CA ARG A 7 -5.59 74.25 -35.23
C ARG A 7 -6.42 73.03 -34.84
N LEU A 8 -7.62 72.88 -35.41
CA LEU A 8 -8.47 71.73 -35.17
C LEU A 8 -7.83 70.44 -35.69
N SER A 9 -7.29 70.44 -36.91
CA SER A 9 -6.63 69.25 -37.48
C SER A 9 -5.37 68.84 -36.70
N VAL A 10 -4.60 69.81 -36.20
CA VAL A 10 -3.46 69.53 -35.32
C VAL A 10 -3.91 68.96 -33.98
N ALA A 11 -5.01 69.47 -33.41
CA ALA A 11 -5.56 68.94 -32.16
C ALA A 11 -6.11 67.51 -32.35
N GLU A 12 -6.82 67.23 -33.45
CA GLU A 12 -7.28 65.88 -33.80
C GLU A 12 -6.11 64.90 -33.97
N ALA A 13 -5.03 65.33 -34.63
CA ALA A 13 -3.81 64.53 -34.76
C ALA A 13 -3.13 64.24 -33.41
N ARG A 14 -3.12 65.21 -32.49
CA ARG A 14 -2.61 65.00 -31.12
C ARG A 14 -3.49 64.05 -30.31
N VAL A 15 -4.80 64.15 -30.45
CA VAL A 15 -5.74 63.24 -29.78
C VAL A 15 -5.60 61.81 -30.30
N SER A 16 -5.43 61.61 -31.61
CA SER A 16 -5.22 60.28 -32.19
C SER A 16 -3.86 59.69 -31.78
N GLU A 17 -2.81 60.51 -31.70
CA GLU A 17 -1.49 60.11 -31.18
C GLU A 17 -1.59 59.63 -29.71
N VAL A 18 -2.28 60.40 -28.86
CA VAL A 18 -2.50 60.01 -27.45
C VAL A 18 -3.36 58.75 -27.33
N ALA A 19 -4.40 58.60 -28.17
CA ALA A 19 -5.23 57.41 -28.19
C ALA A 19 -4.41 56.15 -28.56
N LEU A 20 -3.51 56.26 -29.55
CA LEU A 20 -2.58 55.19 -29.94
C LEU A 20 -1.57 54.86 -28.84
N GLN A 21 -1.00 55.87 -28.19
CA GLN A 21 -0.08 55.65 -27.06
C GLN A 21 -0.79 54.95 -25.90
N ARG A 22 -2.04 55.33 -25.62
CA ARG A 22 -2.85 54.68 -24.59
C ARG A 22 -3.15 53.22 -24.92
N SER A 23 -3.53 52.90 -26.17
CA SER A 23 -3.77 51.51 -26.55
C SER A 23 -2.50 50.66 -26.47
N GLN A 24 -1.34 51.21 -26.86
CA GLN A 24 -0.05 50.51 -26.72
C GLN A 24 0.30 50.24 -25.25
N LEU A 25 0.04 51.20 -24.36
CA LEU A 25 0.22 51.03 -22.91
C LEU A 25 -0.69 49.95 -22.34
N GLU A 26 -1.97 49.95 -22.72
CA GLU A 26 -2.94 48.92 -22.31
C GLU A 26 -2.51 47.52 -22.78
N GLU A 27 -2.00 47.40 -24.01
CA GLU A 27 -1.47 46.14 -24.56
C GLU A 27 -0.18 45.68 -23.84
N LEU A 28 0.74 46.59 -23.53
CA LEU A 28 1.94 46.28 -22.74
C LEU A 28 1.60 45.85 -21.31
N MET A 29 0.66 46.54 -20.65
CA MET A 29 0.18 46.16 -19.33
C MET A 29 -0.46 44.77 -19.35
N GLN A 30 -1.28 44.48 -20.38
CA GLN A 30 -1.93 43.19 -20.53
C GLN A 30 -0.93 42.07 -20.82
N SER A 31 0.09 42.31 -21.66
CA SER A 31 1.13 41.31 -21.97
C SER A 31 2.04 41.04 -20.77
N LEU A 32 2.43 42.08 -20.01
CA LEU A 32 3.21 41.92 -18.79
C LEU A 32 2.44 41.16 -17.71
N SER A 33 1.14 41.45 -17.54
CA SER A 33 0.29 40.66 -16.65
C SER A 33 0.28 39.21 -17.08
N ARG A 34 -0.04 38.93 -18.36
CA ARG A 34 -0.14 37.57 -18.89
C ARG A 34 1.16 36.77 -18.70
N SER A 35 2.32 37.39 -18.96
CA SER A 35 3.63 36.77 -18.76
C SER A 35 3.91 36.44 -17.28
N ARG A 36 3.49 37.30 -16.34
CA ARG A 36 3.62 37.02 -14.90
C ARG A 36 2.72 35.86 -14.48
N ASP A 37 1.49 35.81 -14.96
CA ASP A 37 0.54 34.73 -14.68
C ASP A 37 1.12 33.38 -15.17
N GLU A 38 1.64 33.35 -16.40
CA GLU A 38 2.21 32.16 -17.02
C GLU A 38 3.43 31.63 -16.26
N ASN A 39 4.37 32.52 -15.91
CA ASN A 39 5.53 32.15 -15.10
C ASN A 39 5.09 31.60 -13.73
N LEU A 40 4.11 32.24 -13.09
CA LEU A 40 3.58 31.78 -11.81
C LEU A 40 2.96 30.38 -11.91
N VAL A 41 2.18 30.11 -12.96
CA VAL A 41 1.54 28.81 -13.19
C VAL A 41 2.60 27.72 -13.42
N VAL A 42 3.60 27.98 -14.26
CA VAL A 42 4.69 27.02 -14.55
C VAL A 42 5.51 26.71 -13.30
N ASP A 43 5.83 27.73 -12.49
CA ASP A 43 6.55 27.54 -11.24
C ASP A 43 5.74 26.70 -10.23
N ILE A 44 4.42 26.93 -10.15
CA ILE A 44 3.55 26.17 -9.26
C ILE A 44 3.45 24.71 -9.74
N GLU A 45 3.27 24.50 -11.05
CA GLU A 45 3.19 23.16 -11.62
C GLU A 45 4.49 22.37 -11.38
N SER A 46 5.64 22.98 -11.63
CA SER A 46 6.94 22.33 -11.41
C SER A 46 7.17 22.00 -9.93
N ALA A 47 6.82 22.90 -9.00
CA ALA A 47 6.90 22.64 -7.56
C ALA A 47 5.97 21.49 -7.12
N ILE A 48 4.74 21.43 -7.64
CA ILE A 48 3.80 20.35 -7.35
C ILE A 48 4.30 19.02 -7.93
N ARG A 49 4.83 19.00 -9.16
CA ARG A 49 5.41 17.79 -9.76
C ARG A 49 6.61 17.28 -8.98
N LEU A 50 7.50 18.18 -8.52
CA LEU A 50 8.64 17.81 -7.67
C LEU A 50 8.17 17.21 -6.34
N ALA A 51 7.18 17.84 -5.69
CA ALA A 51 6.63 17.34 -4.45
C ALA A 51 5.92 15.98 -4.63
N GLN A 52 5.29 15.75 -5.79
CA GLN A 52 4.70 14.46 -6.13
C GLN A 52 5.78 13.38 -6.31
N GLN A 53 6.89 13.70 -6.97
CA GLN A 53 8.04 12.78 -7.08
C GLN A 53 8.64 12.48 -5.70
N GLN A 54 8.81 13.50 -4.86
CA GLN A 54 9.32 13.32 -3.51
C GLN A 54 8.37 12.46 -2.67
N ALA A 55 7.06 12.69 -2.76
CA ALA A 55 6.06 11.87 -2.07
C ALA A 55 6.09 10.40 -2.53
N GLN A 56 6.33 10.15 -3.82
CA GLN A 56 6.50 8.78 -4.34
C GLN A 56 7.79 8.11 -3.84
N LEU A 57 8.86 8.89 -3.64
CA LEU A 57 10.15 8.37 -3.17
C LEU A 57 10.17 8.13 -1.65
N THR A 58 9.55 9.03 -0.88
CA THR A 58 9.58 8.99 0.60
C THR A 58 8.36 8.31 1.21
N GLY A 59 7.31 8.05 0.42
CA GLY A 59 6.04 7.54 0.92
C GLY A 59 5.28 8.54 1.79
N SER A 60 5.67 9.82 1.80
CA SER A 60 5.04 10.83 2.63
C SER A 60 4.27 11.85 1.79
N LEU A 61 3.03 12.15 2.20
CA LEU A 61 2.22 13.21 1.58
C LEU A 61 2.60 14.62 2.05
N GLU A 62 3.45 14.75 3.07
CA GLU A 62 3.81 16.05 3.64
C GLU A 62 4.41 17.03 2.63
N PRO A 63 5.36 16.62 1.76
CA PRO A 63 5.89 17.51 0.71
C PRO A 63 4.79 17.98 -0.24
N LEU A 64 3.85 17.10 -0.59
CA LEU A 64 2.75 17.40 -1.50
C LEU A 64 1.76 18.41 -0.89
N VAL A 65 1.37 18.19 0.37
CA VAL A 65 0.52 19.13 1.12
C VAL A 65 1.22 20.48 1.31
N ALA A 66 2.52 20.47 1.61
CA ALA A 66 3.30 21.70 1.74
C ALA A 66 3.39 22.48 0.41
N ALA A 67 3.61 21.78 -0.71
CA ALA A 67 3.63 22.39 -2.04
C ALA A 67 2.27 22.99 -2.42
N LEU A 68 1.16 22.30 -2.16
CA LEU A 68 -0.19 22.81 -2.43
C LEU A 68 -0.53 24.03 -1.56
N LYS A 69 -0.17 24.02 -0.27
CA LYS A 69 -0.34 25.19 0.62
C LYS A 69 0.48 26.38 0.13
N SER A 70 1.73 26.14 -0.26
CA SER A 70 2.61 27.17 -0.83
C SER A 70 2.04 27.73 -2.13
N ALA A 71 1.56 26.88 -3.02
CA ALA A 71 0.91 27.27 -4.27
C ALA A 71 -0.34 28.14 -4.02
N ASN A 72 -1.22 27.73 -3.10
CA ASN A 72 -2.40 28.50 -2.73
C ASN A 72 -2.02 29.91 -2.26
N LEU A 73 -1.02 30.00 -1.39
CA LEU A 73 -0.55 31.27 -0.82
C LEU A 73 0.11 32.17 -1.88
N ARG A 74 0.84 31.58 -2.84
CA ARG A 74 1.40 32.32 -3.98
C ARG A 74 0.30 32.89 -4.89
N ILE A 75 -0.75 32.12 -5.16
CA ILE A 75 -1.90 32.57 -5.96
C ILE A 75 -2.67 33.67 -5.24
N GLU A 76 -2.89 33.53 -3.93
CA GLU A 76 -3.55 34.53 -3.11
C GLU A 76 -2.79 35.87 -3.11
N ARG A 77 -1.46 35.82 -2.98
CA ARG A 77 -0.59 37.02 -3.08
C ARG A 77 -0.61 37.66 -4.48
N ALA A 78 -0.77 36.86 -5.53
CA ALA A 78 -0.88 37.38 -6.89
C ALA A 78 -2.22 38.11 -7.12
N ALA A 79 -3.27 37.75 -6.36
CA ALA A 79 -4.61 38.37 -6.40
C ALA A 79 -5.22 38.48 -7.81
N GLN A 80 -4.93 37.51 -8.68
CA GLN A 80 -5.38 37.51 -10.07
C GLN A 80 -6.70 36.74 -10.24
N PRO A 81 -7.78 37.36 -10.75
CA PRO A 81 -9.07 36.70 -10.94
C PRO A 81 -9.01 35.46 -11.86
N ARG A 82 -8.10 35.46 -12.84
CA ARG A 82 -7.91 34.36 -13.80
C ARG A 82 -7.49 33.05 -13.14
N LEU A 83 -6.82 33.12 -11.98
CA LEU A 83 -6.33 31.96 -11.23
C LEU A 83 -7.36 31.42 -10.20
N ALA A 84 -8.54 32.05 -10.08
CA ALA A 84 -9.59 31.59 -9.16
C ALA A 84 -10.04 30.11 -9.37
N PRO A 85 -10.10 29.56 -10.61
CA PRO A 85 -10.35 28.14 -10.81
C PRO A 85 -9.24 27.25 -10.25
N VAL A 86 -7.97 27.66 -10.41
CA VAL A 86 -6.81 26.94 -9.88
C VAL A 86 -6.83 26.94 -8.35
N GLN A 87 -7.12 28.09 -7.75
CA GLN A 87 -7.23 28.22 -6.29
C GLN A 87 -8.30 27.26 -5.71
N ARG A 88 -9.47 27.19 -6.37
CA ARG A 88 -10.55 26.26 -5.98
C ARG A 88 -10.17 24.79 -6.18
N ALA A 89 -9.41 24.47 -7.24
CA ALA A 89 -8.91 23.11 -7.46
C ALA A 89 -7.92 22.69 -6.37
N ILE A 90 -6.96 23.56 -6.03
CA ILE A 90 -6.01 23.34 -4.94
C ILE A 90 -6.73 23.11 -3.61
N GLY A 91 -7.73 23.94 -3.29
CA GLY A 91 -8.52 23.78 -2.06
C GLY A 91 -9.24 22.41 -1.98
N ARG A 92 -9.88 21.99 -3.07
CA ARG A 92 -10.56 20.68 -3.15
C ARG A 92 -9.59 19.51 -3.02
N ASP A 93 -8.43 19.59 -3.66
CA ASP A 93 -7.41 18.54 -3.56
C ASP A 93 -6.81 18.49 -2.16
N LEU A 94 -6.57 19.63 -1.51
CA LEU A 94 -6.09 19.69 -0.11
C LEU A 94 -7.12 19.06 0.85
N ASP A 95 -8.40 19.38 0.69
CA ASP A 95 -9.49 18.76 1.47
C ASP A 95 -9.60 17.25 1.21
N ARG A 96 -9.47 16.81 -0.05
CA ARG A 96 -9.48 15.39 -0.40
C ARG A 96 -8.31 14.65 0.22
N LEU A 97 -7.10 15.22 0.14
CA LEU A 97 -5.88 14.66 0.72
C LEU A 97 -6.00 14.48 2.23
N THR A 98 -6.47 15.52 2.94
CA THR A 98 -6.61 15.50 4.39
C THR A 98 -7.68 14.49 4.85
N ARG A 99 -8.84 14.44 4.17
CA ARG A 99 -9.90 13.47 4.49
C ARG A 99 -9.52 12.03 4.15
N ALA A 100 -8.87 11.81 3.01
CA ALA A 100 -8.40 10.49 2.60
C ALA A 100 -7.37 9.96 3.60
N ALA A 101 -6.41 10.78 4.01
CA ALA A 101 -5.40 10.39 5.00
C ALA A 101 -6.03 10.03 6.36
N VAL A 102 -7.02 10.78 6.85
CA VAL A 102 -7.72 10.46 8.11
C VAL A 102 -8.54 9.17 7.99
N THR A 103 -9.24 8.97 6.87
CA THR A 103 -10.10 7.78 6.67
C THR A 103 -9.26 6.52 6.52
N ASP A 104 -8.17 6.60 5.77
CA ASP A 104 -7.26 5.47 5.56
C ASP A 104 -6.50 5.10 6.83
N THR A 105 -6.02 6.08 7.61
CA THR A 105 -5.38 5.80 8.91
C THR A 105 -6.35 5.16 9.91
N ALA A 106 -7.57 5.67 10.04
CA ALA A 106 -8.59 5.08 10.92
C ALA A 106 -8.96 3.65 10.50
N GLY A 107 -9.16 3.41 9.20
CA GLY A 107 -9.44 2.09 8.64
C GLY A 107 -8.28 1.11 8.81
N LEU A 108 -7.04 1.57 8.63
CA LEU A 108 -5.84 0.79 8.85
C LEU A 108 -5.71 0.39 10.32
N LEU A 109 -5.88 1.32 11.26
CA LEU A 109 -5.85 1.04 12.70
C LEU A 109 -6.91 0.00 13.10
N ALA A 110 -8.14 0.14 12.59
CA ALA A 110 -9.20 -0.84 12.86
C ALA A 110 -8.85 -2.25 12.35
N ARG A 111 -8.19 -2.37 11.19
CA ARG A 111 -7.71 -3.65 10.65
C ARG A 111 -6.58 -4.24 11.50
N LEU A 112 -5.67 -3.41 11.99
CA LEU A 112 -4.60 -3.85 12.89
C LEU A 112 -5.17 -4.37 14.21
N ASP A 113 -6.17 -3.68 14.76
CA ASP A 113 -6.86 -4.11 15.99
C ASP A 113 -7.59 -5.44 15.81
N ASP A 114 -8.26 -5.62 14.67
CA ASP A 114 -8.91 -6.89 14.33
C ASP A 114 -7.89 -8.02 14.15
N LEU A 115 -6.75 -7.75 13.51
CA LEU A 115 -5.65 -8.72 13.41
C LEU A 115 -5.14 -9.15 14.79
N VAL A 116 -4.88 -8.21 15.71
CA VAL A 116 -4.43 -8.50 17.07
C VAL A 116 -5.40 -9.43 17.80
N ARG A 117 -6.71 -9.19 17.65
CA ARG A 117 -7.76 -10.03 18.23
C ARG A 117 -7.79 -11.44 17.64
N GLN A 118 -7.53 -11.57 16.34
CA GLN A 118 -7.52 -12.86 15.65
C GLN A 118 -6.29 -13.73 15.98
N VAL A 119 -5.16 -13.14 16.42
CA VAL A 119 -3.90 -13.87 16.67
C VAL A 119 -4.07 -15.07 17.62
N ASP A 120 -4.89 -14.92 18.67
CA ASP A 120 -5.09 -15.99 19.66
C ASP A 120 -5.84 -17.21 19.10
N GLU A 121 -6.63 -16.99 18.06
CA GLU A 121 -7.45 -18.01 17.41
C GLU A 121 -6.73 -18.74 16.27
N LEU A 122 -5.51 -18.30 15.92
CA LEU A 122 -4.74 -18.86 14.81
C LEU A 122 -4.15 -20.23 15.18
N PRO A 123 -4.40 -21.27 14.36
CA PRO A 123 -3.79 -22.58 14.55
C PRO A 123 -2.32 -22.53 14.12
N VAL A 124 -1.43 -22.98 15.01
CA VAL A 124 0.00 -23.14 14.70
C VAL A 124 0.25 -24.51 14.07
N LEU A 125 1.17 -24.58 13.11
CA LEU A 125 1.52 -25.82 12.37
C LEU A 125 1.77 -27.01 13.29
N ASN A 126 2.42 -26.77 14.43
CA ASN A 126 2.84 -27.83 15.34
C ASN A 126 1.71 -28.35 16.27
N ALA A 127 0.65 -27.56 16.51
CA ALA A 127 -0.50 -28.00 17.30
C ALA A 127 -1.42 -28.93 16.48
N VAL A 128 -1.46 -28.76 15.16
CA VAL A 128 -2.23 -29.62 14.24
C VAL A 128 -1.55 -30.98 14.03
N ALA A 129 -0.21 -31.01 13.97
CA ALA A 129 0.56 -32.25 13.89
C ALA A 129 0.39 -33.13 15.15
N GLN A 130 0.32 -32.53 16.34
CA GLN A 130 0.11 -33.24 17.61
C GLN A 130 -1.33 -33.75 17.77
N THR A 131 -2.34 -32.99 17.33
CA THR A 131 -3.76 -33.42 17.36
C THR A 131 -4.05 -34.49 16.31
N ALA A 132 -3.44 -34.42 15.13
CA ALA A 132 -3.55 -35.47 14.11
C ALA A 132 -2.85 -36.78 14.52
N SER A 133 -1.73 -36.71 15.25
CA SER A 133 -1.03 -37.89 15.77
C SER A 133 -1.74 -38.53 16.97
N THR A 134 -2.31 -37.74 17.88
CA THR A 134 -3.16 -38.27 18.97
C THR A 134 -4.49 -38.83 18.47
N LYS A 135 -5.07 -38.28 17.39
CA LYS A 135 -6.25 -38.87 16.75
C LYS A 135 -5.95 -40.21 16.05
N ARG A 136 -4.77 -40.37 15.46
CA ARG A 136 -4.33 -41.68 14.91
C ARG A 136 -4.01 -42.70 16.00
N LEU A 137 -3.57 -42.26 17.18
CA LEU A 137 -3.29 -43.16 18.31
C LEU A 137 -4.57 -43.60 19.06
N SER A 138 -5.69 -42.90 18.87
CA SER A 138 -6.99 -43.26 19.45
C SER A 138 -7.88 -44.09 18.51
N THR A 139 -7.53 -44.22 17.23
CA THR A 139 -8.09 -45.22 16.32
C THR A 139 -7.21 -46.47 16.30
N GLY A 140 -7.17 -47.20 17.41
CA GLY A 140 -6.57 -48.54 17.44
C GLY A 140 -7.34 -49.51 16.52
N PRO A 141 -6.67 -50.45 15.84
CA PRO A 141 -7.33 -51.34 14.89
C PRO A 141 -8.33 -52.25 15.61
N ALA A 142 -9.59 -52.21 15.17
CA ALA A 142 -10.63 -53.13 15.59
C ALA A 142 -10.20 -54.57 15.26
N ALA A 143 -10.17 -55.42 16.28
CA ALA A 143 -9.93 -56.84 16.16
C ALA A 143 -11.01 -57.50 15.28
N ALA A 144 -10.59 -58.19 14.23
CA ALA A 144 -11.44 -59.07 13.43
C ALA A 144 -10.78 -60.45 13.27
N GLY A 145 -11.31 -61.41 14.03
CA GLY A 145 -11.68 -62.76 13.59
C GLY A 145 -10.67 -63.69 12.90
N SER A 146 -10.19 -64.67 13.68
CA SER A 146 -10.11 -66.12 13.39
C SER A 146 -9.09 -66.71 12.38
N PRO A 147 -8.65 -67.97 12.59
CA PRO A 147 -7.31 -68.47 12.19
C PRO A 147 -7.33 -69.42 10.97
N PRO A 148 -6.19 -69.70 10.31
CA PRO A 148 -6.06 -70.86 9.44
C PRO A 148 -5.21 -72.00 10.05
N ALA A 149 -5.70 -73.22 9.81
CA ALA A 149 -5.12 -74.52 10.12
C ALA A 149 -3.92 -74.87 9.20
N PRO A 150 -3.11 -75.90 9.53
CA PRO A 150 -1.74 -76.05 9.05
C PRO A 150 -1.66 -76.83 7.73
N THR A 151 -0.74 -76.42 6.85
CA THR A 151 -0.30 -77.23 5.70
C THR A 151 1.20 -77.40 5.75
N GLU A 152 1.60 -78.67 5.80
CA GLU A 152 2.96 -79.19 5.89
C GLU A 152 3.76 -78.94 4.60
N GLY A 153 5.07 -78.75 4.76
CA GLY A 153 6.02 -79.07 3.70
C GLY A 153 6.59 -77.91 2.88
N MET A 154 7.10 -76.83 3.49
CA MET A 154 8.20 -76.04 2.90
C MET A 154 8.86 -75.18 3.98
N ALA A 155 10.19 -75.00 3.89
CA ALA A 155 10.96 -74.36 4.94
C ALA A 155 10.49 -72.91 5.21
N TRP A 156 9.90 -72.70 6.39
CA TRP A 156 9.30 -71.45 6.86
C TRP A 156 10.18 -70.20 6.68
N TRP A 157 11.51 -70.37 6.68
CA TRP A 157 12.47 -69.29 6.46
C TRP A 157 12.53 -68.80 4.99
N GLN A 158 12.26 -69.66 4.01
CA GLN A 158 12.24 -69.29 2.58
C GLN A 158 10.95 -68.54 2.20
N ALA A 159 9.80 -68.94 2.76
CA ALA A 159 8.54 -68.22 2.57
C ALA A 159 8.56 -66.82 3.21
N THR A 160 9.34 -66.65 4.28
CA THR A 160 9.50 -65.35 4.96
C THR A 160 10.46 -64.43 4.19
N LEU A 161 11.54 -64.97 3.61
CA LEU A 161 12.50 -64.19 2.81
C LEU A 161 11.92 -63.68 1.48
N GLN A 162 11.13 -64.50 0.77
CA GLN A 162 10.50 -64.06 -0.49
C GLN A 162 9.43 -62.99 -0.25
N ARG A 163 8.65 -63.13 0.83
CA ARG A 163 7.63 -62.15 1.21
C ARG A 163 8.23 -60.84 1.72
N SER A 164 9.41 -60.87 2.37
CA SER A 164 10.16 -59.66 2.69
C SER A 164 10.78 -58.98 1.47
N TRP A 165 11.18 -59.74 0.44
CA TRP A 165 11.76 -59.20 -0.78
C TRP A 165 10.72 -58.49 -1.67
N GLU A 166 9.50 -59.01 -1.73
CA GLU A 166 8.39 -58.37 -2.47
C GLU A 166 7.90 -57.09 -1.78
N VAL A 167 7.78 -57.09 -0.46
CA VAL A 167 7.40 -55.90 0.33
C VAL A 167 8.47 -54.80 0.23
N VAL A 168 9.76 -55.15 0.28
CA VAL A 168 10.85 -54.17 0.12
C VAL A 168 10.91 -53.61 -1.31
N ARG A 169 10.52 -54.39 -2.33
CA ARG A 169 10.51 -53.94 -3.73
C ARG A 169 9.35 -52.99 -4.04
N ASP A 170 8.19 -53.18 -3.42
CA ASP A 170 7.06 -52.26 -3.56
C ASP A 170 7.27 -50.97 -2.73
N GLU A 171 7.91 -51.06 -1.56
CA GLU A 171 8.29 -49.88 -0.77
C GLU A 171 9.37 -49.04 -1.50
N ALA A 172 10.33 -49.69 -2.18
CA ALA A 172 11.39 -49.00 -2.94
C ALA A 172 10.88 -48.22 -4.16
N ARG A 173 9.73 -48.60 -4.75
CA ARG A 173 9.09 -47.85 -5.84
C ARG A 173 8.25 -46.66 -5.35
N GLY A 174 7.85 -46.65 -4.07
CA GLY A 174 7.21 -45.50 -3.41
C GLY A 174 8.19 -44.43 -2.91
N LEU A 175 9.49 -44.74 -2.86
CA LEU A 175 10.54 -43.90 -2.24
C LEU A 175 11.23 -42.90 -3.19
N VAL A 176 10.73 -42.69 -4.41
CA VAL A 176 11.15 -41.56 -5.25
C VAL A 176 10.05 -40.49 -5.27
N ARG A 177 9.82 -39.89 -4.11
CA ARG A 177 9.32 -38.52 -4.06
C ARG A 177 10.30 -37.69 -3.25
N VAL A 178 11.21 -37.07 -3.99
CA VAL A 178 12.06 -36.00 -3.50
C VAL A 178 11.14 -34.87 -3.03
N SER A 179 10.84 -34.83 -1.73
CA SER A 179 10.57 -33.57 -1.04
C SER A 179 11.69 -33.40 -0.05
N ARG A 180 12.55 -32.45 -0.39
CA ARG A 180 13.72 -32.04 0.36
C ARG A 180 13.31 -31.71 1.80
N ILE A 181 13.95 -32.38 2.74
CA ILE A 181 13.93 -32.03 4.16
C ILE A 181 14.74 -30.74 4.28
N ASP A 182 14.10 -29.65 4.70
CA ASP A 182 14.78 -28.40 5.05
C ASP A 182 14.10 -27.76 6.28
N GLN A 183 14.23 -28.42 7.44
CA GLN A 183 14.55 -27.83 8.76
C GLN A 183 14.16 -28.77 9.92
N PRO A 184 15.13 -29.50 10.53
CA PRO A 184 14.92 -30.37 11.67
C PRO A 184 15.00 -29.60 12.99
N GLU A 185 14.19 -28.55 13.15
CA GLU A 185 14.06 -27.83 14.44
C GLU A 185 12.64 -27.92 15.02
N ALA A 186 11.75 -28.72 14.40
CA ALA A 186 10.38 -28.94 14.86
C ALA A 186 10.23 -30.09 15.87
N ILE A 187 11.25 -30.36 16.68
CA ILE A 187 11.16 -31.32 17.79
C ILE A 187 10.91 -30.53 19.07
N LEU A 188 9.61 -30.44 19.40
CA LEU A 188 9.02 -29.85 20.61
C LEU A 188 9.14 -28.32 20.76
N LEU A 189 8.25 -27.58 20.10
CA LEU A 189 7.74 -26.36 20.73
C LEU A 189 6.88 -26.79 21.93
N ALA A 190 7.39 -26.64 23.15
CA ALA A 190 6.59 -26.75 24.36
C ALA A 190 5.36 -25.82 24.27
N PRO A 191 4.24 -26.09 24.96
CA PRO A 191 3.06 -25.22 24.98
C PRO A 191 3.39 -23.73 25.20
N GLU A 192 4.41 -23.46 26.02
CA GLU A 192 5.04 -22.15 26.24
C GLU A 192 5.49 -21.45 24.95
N GLN A 193 6.09 -22.17 24.00
CA GLN A 193 6.63 -21.57 22.78
C GLN A 193 5.54 -21.13 21.79
N THR A 194 4.39 -21.81 21.77
CA THR A 194 3.23 -21.34 20.97
C THR A 194 2.69 -20.01 21.51
N PHE A 195 2.70 -19.86 22.84
CA PHE A 195 2.33 -18.61 23.49
C PHE A 195 3.30 -17.47 23.10
N PHE A 196 4.62 -17.70 23.14
CA PHE A 196 5.61 -16.69 22.75
C PHE A 196 5.51 -16.27 21.28
N LEU A 197 5.19 -17.20 20.37
CA LEU A 197 5.01 -16.86 18.95
C LEU A 197 3.80 -15.95 18.73
N ARG A 198 2.68 -16.24 19.41
CA ARG A 198 1.49 -15.39 19.37
C ARG A 198 1.77 -14.03 19.98
N GLU A 199 2.45 -13.99 21.11
CA GLU A 199 2.79 -12.74 21.78
C GLU A 199 3.76 -11.89 20.96
N ASN A 200 4.75 -12.51 20.32
CA ASN A 200 5.64 -11.81 19.40
C ASN A 200 4.87 -11.23 18.20
N LEU A 201 3.93 -11.99 17.63
CA LEU A 201 3.08 -11.49 16.55
C LEU A 201 2.20 -10.31 17.00
N LYS A 202 1.60 -10.39 18.20
CA LYS A 202 0.87 -9.28 18.80
C LYS A 202 1.74 -8.05 19.00
N LEU A 203 2.94 -8.22 19.56
CA LEU A 203 3.90 -7.13 19.76
C LEU A 203 4.26 -6.46 18.43
N LYS A 204 4.47 -7.24 17.36
CA LYS A 204 4.73 -6.70 16.01
C LYS A 204 3.54 -5.90 15.47
N LEU A 205 2.32 -6.40 15.62
CA LEU A 205 1.12 -5.68 15.21
C LEU A 205 0.88 -4.40 16.03
N LEU A 206 1.16 -4.44 17.34
CA LEU A 206 1.06 -3.28 18.23
C LEU A 206 2.14 -2.24 17.90
N ASN A 207 3.37 -2.65 17.60
CA ASN A 207 4.41 -1.74 17.13
C ASN A 207 4.04 -1.10 15.79
N ALA A 208 3.48 -1.88 14.85
CA ALA A 208 2.96 -1.34 13.61
C ALA A 208 1.85 -0.30 13.86
N ARG A 209 0.95 -0.56 14.80
CA ARG A 209 -0.10 0.39 15.23
C ARG A 209 0.51 1.68 15.78
N LEU A 210 1.50 1.58 16.67
CA LEU A 210 2.21 2.74 17.21
C LEU A 210 2.93 3.52 16.11
N GLY A 211 3.57 2.82 15.16
CA GLY A 211 4.22 3.43 14.01
C GLY A 211 3.24 4.21 13.12
N VAL A 212 2.05 3.66 12.87
CA VAL A 212 0.98 4.37 12.14
C VAL A 212 0.53 5.63 12.89
N LEU A 213 0.30 5.53 14.21
CA LEU A 213 -0.07 6.68 15.05
C LEU A 213 1.03 7.75 15.10
N ALA A 214 2.29 7.32 15.13
CA ALA A 214 3.47 8.19 15.12
C ALA A 214 3.85 8.68 13.72
N ARG A 215 3.07 8.34 12.67
CA ARG A 215 3.35 8.68 11.26
C ARG A 215 4.66 8.10 10.71
N GLN A 216 5.18 7.07 11.35
CA GLN A 216 6.38 6.33 10.94
C GLN A 216 6.00 5.13 10.08
N PHE A 217 5.49 5.40 8.87
CA PHE A 217 4.97 4.37 7.96
C PHE A 217 6.01 3.32 7.54
N GLU A 218 7.28 3.71 7.40
CA GLU A 218 8.37 2.76 7.10
C GLU A 218 8.61 1.76 8.23
N SER A 219 8.64 2.22 9.48
CA SER A 219 8.77 1.33 10.64
C SER A 219 7.56 0.41 10.76
N ALA A 220 6.36 0.96 10.61
CA ALA A 220 5.13 0.16 10.65
C ALA A 220 5.09 -0.88 9.53
N ARG A 221 5.58 -0.55 8.34
CA ARG A 221 5.69 -1.48 7.21
C ARG A 221 6.68 -2.61 7.50
N ALA A 222 7.84 -2.30 8.09
CA ALA A 222 8.82 -3.30 8.49
C ALA A 222 8.26 -4.27 9.55
N ASP A 223 7.46 -3.78 10.50
CA ASP A 223 6.81 -4.64 11.48
C ASP A 223 5.69 -5.51 10.86
N LEU A 224 4.93 -4.99 9.89
CA LEU A 224 3.93 -5.78 9.16
C LEU A 224 4.54 -6.84 8.24
N THR A 225 5.69 -6.56 7.61
CA THR A 225 6.40 -7.57 6.83
C THR A 225 6.97 -8.65 7.74
N ALA A 226 7.55 -8.29 8.89
CA ALA A 226 7.98 -9.24 9.90
C ALA A 226 6.82 -10.12 10.41
N ALA A 227 5.65 -9.52 10.67
CA ALA A 227 4.43 -10.24 11.06
C ALA A 227 3.97 -11.21 9.95
N THR A 228 4.07 -10.82 8.69
CA THR A 228 3.72 -11.68 7.54
C THR A 228 4.68 -12.87 7.40
N VAL A 229 5.98 -12.64 7.58
CA VAL A 229 6.99 -13.71 7.58
C VAL A 229 6.73 -14.69 8.73
N ALA A 230 6.46 -14.19 9.94
CA ALA A 230 6.12 -15.02 11.09
C ALA A 230 4.83 -15.82 10.87
N LEU A 231 3.80 -15.19 10.29
CA LEU A 231 2.54 -15.86 9.96
C LEU A 231 2.77 -17.05 9.01
N ASN A 232 3.50 -16.83 7.92
CA ASN A 232 3.77 -17.86 6.92
C ASN A 232 4.71 -18.97 7.41
N LYS A 233 5.63 -18.65 8.33
CA LYS A 233 6.63 -19.60 8.83
C LYS A 233 6.07 -20.54 9.90
N TYR A 234 5.18 -20.06 10.77
CA TYR A 234 4.81 -20.77 11.99
C TYR A 234 3.32 -21.16 12.11
N PHE A 235 2.44 -20.56 11.31
CA PHE A 235 1.00 -20.83 11.36
C PHE A 235 0.53 -21.69 10.19
N ASP A 236 -0.56 -22.43 10.39
CA ASP A 236 -1.06 -23.40 9.41
C ASP A 236 -1.70 -22.69 8.20
N PRO A 237 -1.12 -22.78 6.98
CA PRO A 237 -1.65 -22.13 5.79
C PRO A 237 -2.95 -22.78 5.26
N ALA A 238 -3.30 -24.00 5.69
CA ALA A 238 -4.53 -24.67 5.29
C ALA A 238 -5.76 -24.16 6.06
N SER A 239 -5.56 -23.49 7.21
CA SER A 239 -6.65 -22.95 8.01
C SER A 239 -7.26 -21.70 7.37
N ARG A 240 -8.60 -21.66 7.30
CA ARG A 240 -9.36 -20.48 6.88
C ARG A 240 -9.03 -19.24 7.73
N ARG A 241 -8.76 -19.42 9.03
CA ARG A 241 -8.41 -18.30 9.92
C ARG A 241 -7.06 -17.70 9.57
N THR A 242 -6.06 -18.53 9.27
CA THR A 242 -4.73 -18.07 8.84
C THR A 242 -4.80 -17.39 7.48
N GLN A 243 -5.60 -17.91 6.55
CA GLN A 243 -5.83 -17.29 5.24
C GLN A 243 -6.50 -15.92 5.37
N ASN A 244 -7.52 -15.80 6.22
CA ASN A 244 -8.15 -14.52 6.52
C ASN A 244 -7.14 -13.52 7.11
N ALA A 245 -6.37 -13.91 8.13
CA ALA A 245 -5.35 -13.06 8.72
C ALA A 245 -4.27 -12.64 7.72
N ALA A 246 -3.82 -13.56 6.85
CA ALA A 246 -2.87 -13.26 5.78
C ALA A 246 -3.45 -12.25 4.78
N SER A 247 -4.72 -12.43 4.39
CA SER A 247 -5.41 -11.50 3.48
C SER A 247 -5.58 -10.10 4.10
N THR A 248 -5.90 -10.02 5.39
CA THR A 248 -6.05 -8.75 6.12
C THR A 248 -4.69 -8.06 6.27
N LEU A 249 -3.62 -8.80 6.58
CA LEU A 249 -2.24 -8.26 6.60
C LEU A 249 -1.82 -7.73 5.23
N GLN A 250 -2.10 -8.47 4.16
CA GLN A 250 -1.77 -8.05 2.80
C GLN A 250 -2.56 -6.80 2.40
N THR A 251 -3.85 -6.74 2.78
CA THR A 251 -4.70 -5.57 2.53
C THR A 251 -4.24 -4.37 3.36
N ALA A 252 -3.79 -4.57 4.60
CA ALA A 252 -3.21 -3.51 5.44
C ALA A 252 -1.90 -2.95 4.85
N GLN A 253 -1.02 -3.82 4.36
CA GLN A 253 0.19 -3.39 3.64
C GLN A 253 -0.14 -2.66 2.34
N ALA A 254 -1.18 -3.08 1.62
CA ALA A 254 -1.63 -2.41 0.40
C ALA A 254 -2.25 -1.05 0.69
N SER A 255 -3.08 -0.92 1.74
CA SER A 255 -3.66 0.37 2.13
C SER A 255 -2.58 1.36 2.56
N MET A 256 -1.54 0.90 3.28
CA MET A 256 -0.39 1.77 3.59
C MET A 256 0.29 2.33 2.35
N LYS A 257 0.39 1.57 1.25
CA LYS A 257 0.92 2.07 -0.04
C LYS A 257 -0.06 2.97 -0.79
N ALA A 258 -1.35 2.68 -0.71
CA ALA A 258 -2.40 3.46 -1.38
C ALA A 258 -2.60 4.83 -0.71
N ALA A 259 -2.44 4.90 0.61
CA ALA A 259 -2.40 6.13 1.40
C ALA A 259 -1.38 7.13 0.83
N GLU A 260 -0.28 6.65 0.25
CA GLU A 260 0.82 7.46 -0.29
C GLU A 260 0.53 8.06 -1.67
N GLN A 261 -0.48 7.58 -2.42
CA GLN A 261 -0.70 7.98 -3.82
C GLN A 261 -2.06 8.60 -4.15
N PRO A 262 -2.54 9.62 -3.42
CA PRO A 262 -3.63 10.45 -3.88
C PRO A 262 -3.21 11.27 -5.11
N ARG A 263 -4.02 11.21 -6.17
CA ARG A 263 -3.78 11.92 -7.44
C ARG A 263 -4.33 13.35 -7.38
N LEU A 264 -3.59 14.29 -7.98
CA LEU A 264 -3.91 15.72 -8.05
C LEU A 264 -4.51 16.11 -9.42
N ASP A 265 -5.47 15.32 -9.89
CA ASP A 265 -5.98 15.46 -11.26
C ASP A 265 -6.69 16.81 -11.47
N GLU A 266 -7.37 17.33 -10.43
CA GLU A 266 -8.09 18.61 -10.50
C GLU A 266 -7.13 19.80 -10.51
N THR A 267 -6.12 19.82 -9.64
CA THR A 267 -5.11 20.90 -9.61
C THR A 267 -4.27 20.94 -10.88
N LEU A 268 -3.78 19.78 -11.35
CA LEU A 268 -2.95 19.73 -12.55
C LEU A 268 -3.74 20.07 -13.83
N SER A 269 -5.00 19.64 -13.94
CA SER A 269 -5.85 20.03 -15.07
C SER A 269 -6.21 21.52 -15.05
N ALA A 270 -6.47 22.08 -13.86
CA ALA A 270 -6.71 23.52 -13.71
C ALA A 270 -5.47 24.36 -14.07
N LEU A 271 -4.27 23.92 -13.65
CA LEU A 271 -3.01 24.57 -14.03
C LEU A 271 -2.77 24.47 -15.54
N ALA A 272 -2.98 23.30 -16.15
CA ALA A 272 -2.86 23.12 -17.59
C ALA A 272 -3.84 24.01 -18.38
N THR A 273 -5.06 24.18 -17.87
CA THR A 273 -6.07 25.06 -18.48
C THR A 273 -5.70 26.53 -18.33
N ALA A 274 -5.18 26.94 -17.17
CA ALA A 274 -4.69 28.29 -16.93
C ALA A 274 -3.49 28.63 -17.82
N ALA A 275 -2.59 27.67 -18.07
CA ALA A 275 -1.47 27.80 -18.99
C ALA A 275 -1.90 27.79 -20.47
N ALA A 276 -2.96 27.04 -20.82
CA ALA A 276 -3.45 26.91 -22.19
C ALA A 276 -4.39 28.05 -22.66
N GLY A 277 -4.89 28.88 -21.73
CA GLY A 277 -5.76 30.03 -21.98
C GLY A 277 -5.07 31.23 -22.66
N ARG A 278 -4.37 30.93 -23.75
CA ARG A 278 -3.74 31.83 -24.72
C ARG A 278 -4.79 32.74 -25.37
#